data_AF-A0A417CCA0-F1
#
_entry.id   AF-A0A417CCA0-F1
#
_cell.length_a   1.000
_cell.length_b   1.000
_cell.length_c   1.000
_cell.angle_alpha   90.00
_cell.angle_beta   90.00
_cell.angle_gamma   90.00
#
_symmetry.space_group_name_H-M   'P 1'
#
loop_
_entity.id
_entity.type
_entity.pdbx_description
1 polymer ?
#
loop_
_entity_poly.entity_id
_entity_poly.type
_entity_poly.pdbx_seq_one_letter_code
_entity_poly.pdbx_strand_id
1 'polypeptide(L)' 'MSKRKYLVTVVETYKHTYLVKANSKSEAEDIVMRNSNGCDSCGHDFCGTDYVIRLPKKEDNLDLYDVCEDR' A
#
# COMPACT_ATOMS: atom_id res chain seq x y z
N MET A 1 -2.60 -13.83 15.78
CA MET A 1 -1.73 -12.65 15.63
C MET A 1 -2.62 -11.44 15.40
N SER A 2 -2.37 -10.31 16.07
CA SER A 2 -3.20 -9.11 15.90
C SER A 2 -2.74 -8.35 14.67
N LYS A 3 -3.62 -8.18 13.66
CA LYS A 3 -3.34 -7.37 12.48
C LYS A 3 -3.08 -5.91 12.89
N ARG A 4 -2.04 -5.31 12.34
CA ARG A 4 -1.64 -3.91 12.54
C ARG A 4 -1.97 -3.11 11.29
N LYS A 5 -2.18 -1.81 11.46
CA LYS A 5 -2.37 -0.88 10.35
C LYS A 5 -1.02 -0.44 9.81
N TYR A 6 -0.85 -0.48 8.51
CA TYR A 6 0.33 -0.07 7.76
C TYR A 6 -0.09 0.96 6.71
N LEU A 7 0.75 1.95 6.49
CA LEU A 7 0.63 2.87 5.36
C LEU A 7 1.60 2.41 4.30
N VAL A 8 1.07 2.01 3.15
CA VAL A 8 1.83 1.55 2.00
C VAL A 8 1.71 2.61 0.92
N THR A 9 2.81 3.28 0.65
CA THR A 9 2.89 4.24 -0.45
C THR A 9 3.42 3.53 -1.68
N VAL A 10 2.63 3.53 -2.74
CA VAL A 10 3.04 3.07 -4.07
C VAL A 10 3.53 4.28 -4.84
N VAL A 11 4.76 4.21 -5.35
CA VAL A 11 5.41 5.27 -6.13
C VAL A 11 5.69 4.72 -7.51
N GLU A 12 4.87 5.13 -8.47
CA GLU A 12 5.04 4.82 -9.90
C GLU A 12 5.18 6.15 -10.65
N THR A 13 4.30 6.42 -11.61
CA THR A 13 4.11 7.76 -12.20
C THR A 13 3.37 8.70 -11.25
N TYR A 14 2.51 8.14 -10.39
CA TYR A 14 1.76 8.85 -9.35
C TYR A 14 2.03 8.22 -7.99
N LYS A 15 1.94 9.04 -6.94
CA LYS A 15 2.10 8.61 -5.56
C LYS A 15 0.74 8.39 -4.92
N HIS A 16 0.43 7.15 -4.56
CA HIS A 16 -0.78 6.81 -3.81
C HIS A 16 -0.41 6.15 -2.48
N THR A 17 -1.17 6.42 -1.41
CA THR A 17 -0.91 5.84 -0.09
C THR A 17 -2.14 5.12 0.42
N TYR A 18 -2.01 3.81 0.59
CA TYR A 18 -3.05 2.92 1.10
C TYR A 18 -2.88 2.63 2.58
N LEU A 19 -3.99 2.51 3.30
CA LEU A 19 -4.06 1.99 4.65
C LEU A 19 -4.40 0.51 4.62
N VAL A 20 -3.46 -0.32 5.06
CA VAL A 20 -3.55 -1.78 4.97
C VAL A 20 -3.55 -2.38 6.36
N LYS A 21 -4.42 -3.37 6.62
CA LYS A 21 -4.35 -4.17 7.84
C LYS A 21 -3.63 -5.48 7.58
N ALA A 22 -2.41 -5.62 8.09
CA ALA A 22 -1.57 -6.79 7.89
C ALA A 22 -0.88 -7.23 9.18
N ASN A 23 -0.34 -8.45 9.22
CA ASN A 23 0.47 -8.95 10.32
C ASN A 23 1.93 -8.46 10.25
N SER A 24 2.41 -8.17 9.04
CA SER A 24 3.80 -7.79 8.76
C SER A 24 3.87 -6.80 7.60
N LYS A 25 5.00 -6.08 7.47
CA LYS A 25 5.24 -5.18 6.33
C LYS A 25 5.17 -5.91 4.99
N SER A 26 5.79 -7.08 4.89
CA SER A 26 5.78 -7.90 3.67
C SER A 26 4.36 -8.36 3.30
N GLU A 27 3.51 -8.66 4.29
CA GLU A 27 2.10 -8.96 4.04
C GLU A 27 1.34 -7.69 3.58
N ALA A 28 1.64 -6.52 4.14
CA ALA A 28 1.03 -5.26 3.69
C ALA A 28 1.39 -4.92 2.23
N GLU A 29 2.62 -5.18 1.82
CA GLU A 29 3.09 -5.02 0.44
C GLU A 29 2.33 -5.97 -0.50
N ASP A 30 2.26 -7.25 -0.17
CA ASP A 30 1.60 -8.29 -0.96
C ASP A 30 0.10 -7.99 -1.15
N ILE A 31 -0.59 -7.51 -0.10
CA ILE A 31 -2.00 -7.09 -0.19
C ILE A 31 -2.15 -5.93 -1.19
N VAL A 32 -1.29 -4.92 -1.10
CA VAL A 32 -1.35 -3.77 -2.01
C VAL A 32 -0.95 -4.17 -3.42
N MET A 33 0.04 -5.04 -3.59
CA MET A 33 0.42 -5.56 -4.91
C MET A 33 -0.72 -6.34 -5.59
N ARG A 34 -1.54 -7.06 -4.80
CA ARG A 34 -2.67 -7.84 -5.31
C ARG A 34 -3.93 -7.00 -5.55
N ASN A 35 -4.18 -6.00 -4.71
CA ASN A 35 -5.43 -5.25 -4.69
C ASN A 35 -5.32 -3.83 -5.29
N SER A 36 -4.15 -3.20 -5.21
CA SER A 36 -3.77 -2.21 -6.22
C SER A 36 -3.56 -3.04 -7.47
N ASN A 37 -4.44 -2.89 -8.45
CA ASN A 37 -4.49 -3.67 -9.69
C ASN A 37 -3.27 -3.41 -10.60
N GLY A 38 -2.06 -3.32 -10.03
CA GLY A 38 -1.02 -2.36 -10.43
C GLY A 38 -1.62 -0.96 -10.63
N CYS A 39 -0.83 0.00 -11.05
CA CYS A 39 -1.35 0.86 -12.10
C CYS A 39 -1.33 -0.02 -13.37
N ASP A 40 -2.44 -0.71 -13.71
CA ASP A 40 -2.58 -1.52 -14.94
C ASP A 40 -2.20 -0.74 -16.22
N SER A 41 -2.04 0.59 -16.09
CA SER A 41 -1.52 1.49 -17.13
C SER A 41 0.00 1.52 -17.30
N CYS A 42 0.81 0.87 -16.46
CA CYS A 42 2.23 0.70 -16.74
C CYS A 42 2.44 -0.55 -17.60
N GLY A 43 2.08 -0.41 -18.89
CA GLY A 43 2.29 -1.39 -19.93
C GLY A 43 3.75 -1.85 -20.00
N HIS A 44 3.96 -3.07 -19.53
CA HIS A 44 5.00 -4.04 -19.88
C HIS A 44 6.50 -3.68 -19.82
N ASP A 45 6.98 -2.43 -19.80
CA ASP A 45 8.41 -2.23 -20.11
C ASP A 45 9.26 -1.32 -19.20
N PHE A 46 8.74 -0.27 -18.53
CA PHE A 46 9.67 0.74 -17.94
C PHE A 46 9.24 1.48 -16.66
N CYS A 47 8.30 0.94 -15.90
CA CYS A 47 7.76 1.63 -14.72
C CYS A 47 8.24 0.92 -13.45
N GLY A 48 9.32 1.42 -12.86
CA GLY A 48 9.77 0.92 -11.56
C GLY A 48 8.73 1.29 -10.50
N THR A 49 8.00 0.30 -10.00
CA THR A 49 7.07 0.48 -8.90
C THR A 49 7.82 0.36 -7.58
N ASP A 50 7.95 1.47 -6.86
CA ASP A 50 8.57 1.51 -5.54
C ASP A 50 7.50 1.46 -4.43
N TYR A 51 7.74 0.63 -3.41
CA TYR A 51 6.84 0.47 -2.28
C TYR A 51 7.49 0.98 -1.00
N VAL A 52 6.88 1.99 -0.38
CA VAL A 52 7.35 2.53 0.90
C VAL A 52 6.36 2.22 2.00
N ILE A 53 6.76 1.35 2.93
CA ILE A 53 5.89 0.83 3.99
C ILE A 53 6.29 1.41 5.33
N ARG A 54 5.36 2.11 5.98
CA ARG A 54 5.53 2.66 7.32
C ARG A 54 4.36 2.35 8.23
N LEU A 55 4.61 2.42 9.54
CA LEU A 55 3.52 2.44 10.52
C LEU A 55 2.90 3.84 10.56
N PRO A 56 1.57 3.95 10.76
CA PRO A 56 0.93 5.23 10.98
C PRO A 56 1.40 5.83 12.30
N LYS A 57 1.64 7.15 12.31
CA LYS A 57 1.92 7.91 13.53
C LYS A 57 0.60 8.32 14.19
N LYS A 58 0.66 8.75 15.45
CA LYS A 58 -0.52 9.24 16.19
C LYS A 58 -1.19 10.46 15.52
N GLU A 59 -0.40 11.23 14.77
CA GLU A 59 -0.84 12.43 14.04
C GLU A 59 -1.36 12.11 12.62
N ASP A 60 -1.15 10.89 12.11
CA ASP A 60 -1.67 10.50 10.80
C ASP A 60 -3.19 10.32 10.89
N ASN A 61 -3.94 11.14 10.13
CA ASN A 61 -5.39 10.96 9.97
C ASN A 61 -5.67 9.78 9.05
N LEU A 62 -5.91 8.62 9.65
CA LEU A 62 -6.15 7.36 8.94
C LEU A 62 -7.35 7.39 7.99
N ASP A 63 -8.32 8.26 8.26
CA ASP A 63 -9.55 8.44 7.46
C ASP A 63 -9.28 9.07 6.08
N LEU A 64 -8.11 9.69 5.91
CA LEU A 64 -7.71 10.31 4.63
C LEU A 64 -7.10 9.31 3.63
N TYR A 65 -6.84 8.07 4.07
CA TYR A 65 -6.20 7.05 3.25
C TYR A 65 -7.20 6.00 2.79
N ASP A 66 -7.05 5.58 1.54
CA ASP A 66 -7.87 4.50 0.99
C ASP A 66 -7.53 3.17 1.67
N VAL A 67 -8.56 2.41 2.06
CA VAL A 67 -8.38 1.19 2.85
C VAL A 67 -8.26 0.00 1.91
N CYS A 68 -7.11 -0.65 1.93
CA CYS A 68 -6.79 -1.79 1.08
C CYS A 68 -6.72 -3.06 1.96
N GLU A 69 -7.66 -3.98 1.76
CA GLU A 69 -7.82 -5.20 2.57
C GLU A 69 -7.81 -6.44 1.67
N ASP A 70 -7.09 -7.48 2.09
CA ASP A 70 -7.15 -8.82 1.48
C ASP A 70 -8.56 -9.38 1.67
N ARG A 71 -9.25 -9.67 0.56
CA ARG A 71 -10.63 -10.16 0.54
C ARG A 71 -10.71 -11.67 0.46
#